data_AF-A0A938GFA9-F1
#
_entry.id   AF-A0A938GFA9-F1
#
_cell.length_a   1.000
_cell.length_b   1.000
_cell.length_c   1.000
_cell.angle_alpha   90.00
_cell.angle_beta   90.00
_cell.angle_gamma   90.00
#
_symmetry.space_group_name_H-M   'P 1'
#
loop_
_entity.id
_entity.type
_entity.pdbx_description
1 polymer ?
#
loop_
_entity_poly.entity_id
_entity_poly.type
_entity_poly.pdbx_seq_one_letter_code
_entity_poly.pdbx_strand_id
1 'polypeptide(L)' 'MKDAGKIRPPLAVRAARVLAQLKQVRGLDDAEKSVHALGLAATPQERWELFENSVRSFGYWKPSKRSKSAM' A
#
# COMPACT_ATOMS: atom_id res chain seq x y z
N MET A 1 13.68 -8.69 -18.79
CA MET A 1 14.67 -8.66 -17.69
C MET A 1 14.04 -9.38 -16.52
N LYS A 2 14.59 -10.54 -16.15
CA LYS A 2 14.02 -11.43 -15.12
C LYS A 2 14.68 -11.10 -13.78
N ASP A 3 14.07 -10.25 -12.96
CA ASP A 3 14.38 -10.12 -11.53
C ASP A 3 13.76 -11.30 -10.76
N ALA A 4 14.07 -12.52 -11.19
CA ALA A 4 13.67 -13.74 -10.52
C ALA A 4 14.77 -14.11 -9.53
N GLY A 5 14.61 -13.76 -8.25
CA GLY A 5 15.39 -14.41 -7.18
C GLY A 5 15.76 -13.60 -5.96
N LYS A 6 15.63 -12.27 -5.93
CA LYS A 6 15.83 -11.52 -4.67
C LYS A 6 14.51 -11.45 -3.92
N ILE A 7 14.39 -12.23 -2.85
CA ILE A 7 13.30 -12.11 -1.86
C ILE A 7 13.32 -10.66 -1.38
N ARG A 8 12.36 -9.85 -1.82
CA ARG A 8 12.25 -8.47 -1.35
C ARG A 8 11.88 -8.51 0.13
N PRO A 9 12.51 -7.68 0.97
CA PRO A 9 12.11 -7.58 2.36
C PRO A 9 10.63 -7.16 2.43
N PRO A 10 9.90 -7.58 3.48
CA PRO A 10 8.50 -7.23 3.67
C PRO A 10 8.26 -5.73 3.52
N LEU A 11 7.09 -5.35 3.01
CA LEU A 11 6.75 -3.95 2.77
C LEU A 11 6.94 -3.09 4.03
N ALA A 12 6.54 -3.59 5.20
CA ALA A 12 6.72 -2.89 6.47
C ALA A 12 8.20 -2.55 6.76
N VAL A 13 9.13 -3.46 6.45
CA VAL A 13 10.58 -3.24 6.65
C VAL A 13 11.10 -2.18 5.68
N ARG A 14 10.63 -2.18 4.43
CA ARG A 14 10.98 -1.14 3.45
C ARG A 14 10.39 0.22 3.85
N ALA A 15 9.13 0.25 4.27
CA ALA A 15 8.45 1.46 4.72
C ALA A 15 9.16 2.08 5.94
N ALA A 16 9.60 1.28 6.91
CA ALA A 16 10.37 1.76 8.05
C ALA A 16 11.68 2.45 7.65
N ARG A 17 12.39 1.92 6.64
CA ARG A 17 13.62 2.53 6.11
C ARG A 17 13.34 3.88 5.44
N VAL A 18 12.27 3.97 4.65
CA VAL A 18 11.86 5.24 4.02
C VAL A 18 11.36 6.24 5.07
N LEU A 19 10.62 5.77 6.07
CA LEU A 19 10.14 6.61 7.17
C LEU A 19 11.29 7.26 7.93
N ALA A 20 12.37 6.51 8.20
CA ALA A 20 13.57 7.04 8.83
C ALA A 20 14.19 8.20 8.04
N GLN A 21 14.11 8.18 6.71
CA GLN A 21 14.54 9.28 5.84
C GLN A 21 13.57 10.47 5.90
N LEU A 22 12.25 10.19 5.93
CA LEU A 22 11.22 11.22 6.00
C LEU A 22 11.13 11.94 7.36
N LYS A 23 11.69 11.36 8.44
CA LYS A 23 11.73 12.02 9.76
C LYS A 23 12.38 13.40 9.72
N GLN A 24 13.36 13.61 8.84
CA GLN A 24 14.07 14.88 8.71
C GLN A 24 13.33 15.93 7.89
N VAL A 25 12.25 15.54 7.19
CA VAL A 25 11.44 16.45 6.37
C VAL A 25 10.60 17.33 7.29
N ARG A 26 10.80 18.64 7.19
CA ARG A 26 9.99 19.64 7.89
C ARG A 26 8.69 19.88 7.12
N GLY A 27 7.62 20.20 7.85
CA GLY A 27 6.32 20.56 7.26
C GLY A 27 5.38 19.39 6.97
N LEU A 28 5.73 18.16 7.37
CA LEU A 28 4.81 17.03 7.41
C LEU A 28 4.68 16.52 8.84
N ASP A 29 3.46 16.17 9.22
CA ASP A 29 3.16 15.45 10.46
C ASP A 29 3.65 13.99 10.39
N ASP A 30 3.82 13.35 11.54
CA ASP A 30 4.29 11.97 11.65
C ASP A 30 3.30 10.97 11.02
N ALA A 31 1.99 11.26 11.07
CA ALA A 31 1.00 10.46 10.37
C ALA A 31 1.17 10.55 8.84
N GLU A 32 1.35 11.77 8.32
CA GLU A 32 1.55 12.03 6.89
C GLU A 32 2.84 11.35 6.40
N LYS A 33 3.94 11.51 7.15
CA LYS A 33 5.22 10.85 6.86
C LYS A 33 5.07 9.33 6.80
N SER A 34 4.26 8.74 7.67
CA SER A 34 4.02 7.29 7.68
C SER A 34 3.27 6.83 6.43
N VAL A 35 2.24 7.56 6.00
CA VAL A 35 1.49 7.27 4.76
C VAL A 35 2.40 7.41 3.53
N HIS A 36 3.20 8.49 3.47
CA HIS A 36 4.14 8.70 2.38
C HIS A 36 5.24 7.64 2.34
N ALA A 37 5.80 7.26 3.49
CA ALA A 37 6.81 6.20 3.57
C ALA A 37 6.29 4.88 3.00
N LEU A 38 5.06 4.51 3.36
CA LEU A 38 4.41 3.30 2.91
C LEU A 38 4.14 3.34 1.39
N GLY A 39 3.64 4.46 0.86
CA GLY A 39 3.41 4.65 -0.57
C GLY A 39 4.68 4.64 -1.43
N LEU A 40 5.77 5.21 -0.92
CA LEU A 40 7.09 5.26 -1.59
C LEU A 40 7.80 3.90 -1.56
N ALA A 41 7.67 3.16 -0.46
CA ALA A 41 8.28 1.83 -0.31
C ALA A 41 7.53 0.73 -1.10
N ALA A 42 6.26 0.94 -1.40
CA ALA A 42 5.40 0.00 -2.12
C ALA A 42 5.70 -0.03 -3.61
N THR A 43 5.71 -1.24 -4.17
CA THR A 43 5.65 -1.44 -5.62
C THR A 43 4.29 -1.01 -6.18
N PRO A 44 4.14 -0.82 -7.51
CA PRO A 44 2.85 -0.50 -8.10
C PRO A 44 1.74 -1.49 -7.72
N GLN A 45 2.06 -2.79 -7.70
CA GLN A 45 1.13 -3.86 -7.30
C GLN A 45 0.75 -3.76 -5.82
N GLU A 46 1.72 -3.66 -4.92
CA GLU A 46 1.47 -3.52 -3.48
C GLU A 46 0.68 -2.25 -3.15
N ARG A 47 0.95 -1.16 -3.86
CA ARG A 47 0.20 0.10 -3.72
C ARG A 47 -1.26 -0.08 -4.13
N TRP A 48 -1.52 -0.85 -5.19
CA TRP A 48 -2.88 -1.18 -5.59
C TRP A 48 -3.59 -2.00 -4.52
N GLU A 49 -2.93 -3.02 -3.95
CA GLU A 49 -3.50 -3.83 -2.86
C GLU A 49 -3.79 -3.00 -1.61
N LEU A 50 -2.90 -2.07 -1.24
CA LEU A 50 -3.13 -1.14 -0.14
C LEU A 50 -4.34 -0.23 -0.38
N PHE A 51 -4.49 0.27 -1.61
CA PHE A 51 -5.65 1.07 -2.00
C PHE A 51 -6.94 0.25 -1.96
N GLU A 52 -6.91 -0.98 -2.48
CA GLU A 52 -8.08 -1.85 -2.43
C GLU A 52 -8.50 -2.16 -0.98
N ASN A 53 -7.52 -2.44 -0.11
CA ASN A 53 -7.76 -2.67 1.31
C ASN A 53 -8.32 -1.43 2.02
N SER A 54 -7.87 -0.23 1.67
CA SER A 54 -8.42 1.01 2.24
C SER A 54 -9.85 1.28 1.75
N VAL A 55 -10.13 1.10 0.47
CA VAL A 55 -11.49 1.21 -0.09
C VAL A 55 -12.43 0.21 0.56
N ARG A 56 -11.96 -1.00 0.83
CA ARG A 56 -12.68 -2.04 1.58
C ARG A 56 -12.95 -1.63 3.02
N SER A 57 -11.95 -1.13 3.74
CA SER A 57 -12.11 -0.73 5.15
C SER A 57 -13.02 0.48 5.33
N PHE A 58 -13.05 1.40 4.37
CA PHE A 58 -13.97 2.54 4.38
C PHE A 58 -15.42 2.19 3.95
N GLY A 59 -15.69 0.93 3.60
CA GLY A 59 -17.03 0.50 3.18
C GLY A 59 -17.44 0.97 1.78
N TYR A 60 -16.52 1.53 1.00
CA TYR A 60 -16.74 1.91 -0.39
C TYR A 60 -16.71 0.69 -1.33
N TRP A 61 -16.19 -0.44 -0.85
CA TRP A 61 -16.20 -1.69 -1.58
C TRP A 61 -17.57 -2.36 -1.53
N LYS A 62 -18.36 -2.19 -2.60
CA LYS A 62 -19.57 -2.99 -2.82
C LYS A 62 -19.21 -4.17 -3.71
N PRO A 63 -19.30 -5.42 -3.21
CA PRO A 63 -19.22 -6.58 -4.08
C PRO A 63 -20.24 -6.41 -5.20
N SER A 64 -19.84 -6.62 -6.46
CA SER A 64 -20.83 -6.63 -7.53
C SER A 64 -21.84 -7.72 -7.18
N LYS A 65 -23.11 -7.33 -7.06
CA LYS A 65 -24.19 -8.30 -6.93
C LYS A 65 -24.23 -9.04 -8.25
N ARG A 66 -23.42 -10.10 -8.40
CA ARG A 66 -23.61 -11.06 -9.46
C ARG A 66 -24.98 -11.67 -9.17
N SER A 67 -26.00 -11.17 -9.85
CA SER A 67 -27.28 -11.85 -9.91
C SER A 67 -26.94 -13.27 -10.36
N LYS A 68 -27.09 -14.24 -9.45
CA LYS A 68 -27.33 -15.60 -9.87
C LYS A 68 -28.68 -15.55 -10.57
N SER A 69 -28.70 -15.12 -11.83
CA SER A 69 -29.74 -15.55 -12.73
C SER A 69 -29.56 -17.05 -12.82
N ALA A 70 -30.31 -17.75 -11.97
CA ALA A 70 -30.57 -19.16 -12.12
C ALA A 70 -31.15 -19.33 -13.53
N MET A 71 -30.38 -19.99 -14.38
CA MET A 71 -30.83 -20.65 -15.60
C MET A 71 -30.41 -22.10 -15.47
#